data_AF-A0A7Y0L4E8-F1
#
_entry.id   AF-A0A7Y0L4E8-F1
#
_cell.length_a   1.000
_cell.length_b   1.000
_cell.length_c   1.000
_cell.angle_alpha   90.00
_cell.angle_beta   90.00
_cell.angle_gamma   90.00
#
_symmetry.space_group_name_H-M   'P 1'
#
loop_
_entity.id
_entity.type
_entity.pdbx_description
1 polymer ?
#
loop_
_entity_poly.entity_id
_entity_poly.type
_entity_poly.pdbx_seq_one_letter_code
_entity_poly.pdbx_strand_id
1 'polypeptide(L)'
;MSHIHACALAAVQTFPNVTVHTPQGPVNLRVLMVAIAGNESSWVATAAGDALGTCSTCIYPDCRGYTSYGYWQVHFYAWQSYLTQVTGSTKPCDWASWLAIPLNSAKAALHIYQTQGLSAWNADIQGGAWLRYKAQAEAAVKAVSGGQGASASTPPATTAPASGGSGTSSGSPAPSSGPSATVLLVAGAAAVAALVWGASTLL
;
A
#
# COMPACT_ATOMS: atom_id res chain seq x y z
N MET A 1 -3.69 15.34 11.33
CA MET A 1 -2.59 14.61 10.67
C MET A 1 -2.60 15.00 9.20
N SER A 2 -1.46 15.37 8.60
CA SER A 2 -1.45 15.76 7.18
C SER A 2 -1.67 14.55 6.27
N HIS A 3 -2.30 14.78 5.10
CA HIS A 3 -2.57 13.75 4.09
C HIS A 3 -1.32 12.96 3.69
N ILE A 4 -0.19 13.65 3.48
CA ILE A 4 1.10 13.05 3.15
C ILE A 4 1.67 12.20 4.29
N HIS A 5 1.42 12.54 5.56
CA HIS A 5 1.93 11.76 6.69
C HIS A 5 1.28 10.37 6.75
N ALA A 6 -0.05 10.30 6.59
CA ALA A 6 -0.77 9.02 6.57
C ALA A 6 -0.35 8.16 5.36
N CYS A 7 -0.15 8.80 4.19
CA CYS A 7 0.38 8.13 3.00
C CYS A 7 1.78 7.54 3.27
N ALA A 8 2.70 8.35 3.81
CA ALA A 8 4.06 7.94 4.09
C ALA A 8 4.13 6.80 5.13
N LEU A 9 3.29 6.85 6.17
CA LEU A 9 3.20 5.78 7.15
C LEU A 9 2.77 4.45 6.50
N ALA A 10 1.70 4.48 5.69
CA ALA A 10 1.24 3.30 4.96
C ALA A 10 2.30 2.76 3.98
N ALA A 11 3.02 3.66 3.30
CA ALA A 11 4.07 3.29 2.37
C ALA A 11 5.27 2.63 3.08
N VAL A 12 5.72 3.19 4.21
CA VAL A 12 6.84 2.63 4.99
C VAL A 12 6.49 1.26 5.58
N GLN A 13 5.24 1.04 5.98
CA GLN A 13 4.76 -0.25 6.47
C GLN A 13 4.61 -1.32 5.39
N THR A 14 4.42 -0.91 4.12
CA THR A 14 4.03 -1.84 3.05
C THR A 14 5.16 -2.10 2.06
N PHE A 15 5.81 -1.05 1.55
CA PHE A 15 6.82 -1.19 0.50
C PHE A 15 8.19 -1.57 1.10
N PRO A 16 8.96 -2.44 0.41
CA PRO A 16 10.30 -2.79 0.86
C PRO A 16 11.24 -1.57 0.79
N ASN A 17 12.22 -1.54 1.70
CA ASN A 17 13.24 -0.49 1.74
C ASN A 17 14.35 -0.79 0.73
N VAL A 18 14.06 -0.64 -0.56
CA VAL A 18 14.99 -0.94 -1.66
C VAL A 18 15.15 0.26 -2.58
N THR A 19 16.29 0.34 -3.24
CA THR A 19 16.53 1.31 -4.33
C THR A 19 16.01 0.72 -5.63
N VAL A 20 15.24 1.51 -6.38
CA VAL A 20 14.79 1.21 -7.74
C VAL A 20 15.37 2.23 -8.72
N HIS A 21 15.53 1.84 -9.98
CA HIS A 21 16.04 2.73 -11.03
C HIS A 21 14.87 3.28 -11.84
N THR A 22 14.77 4.60 -11.95
CA THR A 22 13.90 5.29 -12.90
C THR A 22 14.75 5.97 -13.98
N PRO A 23 14.15 6.49 -15.07
CA PRO A 23 14.89 7.28 -16.06
C PRO A 23 15.59 8.51 -15.47
N GLN A 24 15.14 9.01 -14.31
CA GLN A 24 15.70 10.17 -13.63
C GLN A 24 16.74 9.80 -12.55
N GLY A 25 17.04 8.50 -12.40
CA GLY A 25 18.07 8.00 -11.50
C GLY A 25 17.57 7.04 -10.42
N PRO A 26 18.47 6.58 -9.55
CA PRO A 26 18.11 5.70 -8.44
C PRO A 26 17.30 6.45 -7.37
N VAL A 27 16.26 5.80 -6.86
CA VAL A 27 15.39 6.34 -5.79
C VAL A 27 14.94 5.21 -4.87
N ASN A 28 14.76 5.52 -3.58
CA ASN A 28 14.15 4.58 -2.65
C ASN A 28 12.68 4.33 -3.02
N LEU A 29 12.26 3.06 -3.08
CA LEU A 29 10.90 2.70 -3.49
C LEU A 29 9.82 3.33 -2.61
N ARG A 30 10.02 3.42 -1.28
CA ARG A 30 9.04 4.05 -0.38
C ARG A 30 8.86 5.54 -0.71
N VAL A 31 9.97 6.24 -0.98
CA VAL A 31 9.94 7.64 -1.41
C VAL A 31 9.24 7.78 -2.75
N LEU A 32 9.60 6.92 -3.72
CA LEU A 32 9.00 6.96 -5.06
C LEU A 32 7.48 6.74 -4.98
N MET A 33 7.02 5.73 -4.23
CA MET A 33 5.59 5.45 -4.11
C MET A 33 4.84 6.58 -3.42
N VAL A 34 5.40 7.24 -2.40
CA VAL A 34 4.78 8.44 -1.80
C VAL A 34 4.75 9.61 -2.79
N ALA A 35 5.78 9.78 -3.62
CA ALA A 35 5.81 10.84 -4.63
C ALA A 35 4.78 10.59 -5.76
N ILE A 36 4.63 9.34 -6.22
CA ILE A 36 3.57 8.94 -7.15
C ILE A 36 2.20 9.24 -6.56
N ALA A 37 1.94 8.87 -5.30
CA ALA A 37 0.67 9.19 -4.66
C ALA A 37 0.39 10.71 -4.58
N GLY A 38 1.45 11.52 -4.47
CA GLY A 38 1.33 12.99 -4.56
C GLY A 38 0.85 13.45 -5.93
N ASN A 39 1.34 12.83 -7.01
CA ASN A 39 0.91 13.13 -8.37
C ASN A 39 -0.51 12.64 -8.65
N GLU A 40 -0.80 11.41 -8.27
CA GLU A 40 -2.04 10.70 -8.58
C GLU A 40 -3.25 11.22 -7.79
N SER A 41 -3.04 11.64 -6.54
CA SER A 41 -4.16 11.98 -5.64
C SER A 41 -3.91 13.21 -4.78
N SER A 42 -2.74 13.86 -4.90
CA SER A 42 -2.30 14.87 -3.90
C SER A 42 -2.37 14.32 -2.47
N TRP A 43 -2.08 13.02 -2.31
CA TRP A 43 -2.19 12.26 -1.07
C TRP A 43 -3.60 12.23 -0.46
N VAL A 44 -4.65 12.42 -1.25
CA VAL A 44 -6.02 12.33 -0.74
C VAL A 44 -6.49 10.87 -0.80
N ALA A 45 -6.71 10.28 0.37
CA ALA A 45 -7.08 8.86 0.49
C ALA A 45 -8.39 8.50 -0.24
N THR A 46 -9.32 9.45 -0.31
CA THR A 46 -10.63 9.28 -0.97
C THR A 46 -10.65 9.87 -2.38
N ALA A 47 -9.48 10.17 -2.97
CA ALA A 47 -9.43 10.73 -4.31
C ALA A 47 -10.11 9.78 -5.30
N ALA A 48 -10.92 10.36 -6.17
CA ALA A 48 -11.50 9.69 -7.33
C ALA A 48 -10.77 10.24 -8.57
N GLY A 49 -10.32 9.35 -9.45
CA GLY A 49 -9.49 9.68 -10.61
C GLY A 49 -10.28 9.64 -11.91
N ASP A 50 -9.99 8.64 -12.73
CA ASP A 50 -10.53 8.47 -14.09
C ASP A 50 -12.06 8.50 -14.11
N ALA A 51 -12.62 9.61 -14.59
CA ALA A 51 -14.06 9.76 -14.78
C ALA A 51 -14.50 9.02 -16.05
N LEU A 52 -15.66 8.38 -16.02
CA LEU A 52 -16.26 7.67 -17.16
C LEU A 52 -16.68 8.59 -18.34
N GLY A 53 -16.36 9.89 -18.27
CA GLY A 53 -17.01 11.02 -18.93
C GLY A 53 -17.10 11.04 -20.46
N THR A 54 -16.79 9.97 -21.19
CA THR A 54 -16.92 9.93 -22.66
C THR A 54 -17.38 8.60 -23.25
N CYS A 55 -17.44 7.51 -22.48
CA CYS A 55 -17.80 6.21 -23.05
C CYS A 55 -19.23 5.80 -22.70
N SER A 56 -20.21 6.27 -23.48
CA SER A 56 -21.63 5.95 -23.30
C SER A 56 -21.97 4.46 -23.47
N THR A 57 -21.08 3.68 -24.07
CA THR A 57 -21.24 2.24 -24.32
C THR A 57 -20.36 1.36 -23.43
N CYS A 58 -19.46 1.95 -22.64
CA CYS A 58 -18.59 1.17 -21.78
C CYS A 58 -19.32 0.80 -20.49
N ILE A 59 -19.47 -0.50 -20.25
CA ILE A 59 -19.88 -1.03 -18.95
C ILE A 59 -18.58 -1.29 -18.17
N TYR A 60 -18.11 -0.26 -17.47
CA TYR A 60 -17.00 -0.41 -16.53
C TYR A 60 -17.53 -0.50 -15.10
N PRO A 61 -16.88 -1.27 -14.22
CA PRO A 61 -17.13 -1.14 -12.80
C PRO A 61 -16.72 0.27 -12.37
N ASP A 62 -17.67 1.05 -11.88
CA ASP A 62 -17.43 2.40 -11.37
C ASP A 62 -18.09 2.61 -10.01
N CYS A 63 -17.53 3.55 -9.25
CA CYS A 63 -18.22 4.13 -8.12
C CYS A 63 -18.49 5.59 -8.44
N ARG A 64 -19.77 6.00 -8.46
CA ARG A 64 -20.18 7.40 -8.64
C ARG A 64 -19.58 8.06 -9.89
N GLY A 65 -19.40 7.31 -10.98
CA GLY A 65 -18.88 7.81 -12.25
C GLY A 65 -17.35 7.77 -12.39
N TYR A 66 -16.63 7.16 -11.44
CA TYR A 66 -15.17 7.07 -11.44
C TYR A 66 -14.68 5.62 -11.36
N THR A 67 -13.57 5.32 -12.04
CA THR A 67 -12.98 3.97 -12.12
C THR A 67 -11.66 3.80 -11.38
N SER A 68 -11.07 4.87 -10.86
CA SER A 68 -9.81 4.84 -10.10
C SER A 68 -9.96 5.53 -8.76
N TYR A 69 -9.42 4.92 -7.70
CA TYR A 69 -9.55 5.41 -6.33
C TYR A 69 -8.30 5.22 -5.48
N GLY A 70 -8.19 6.04 -4.44
CA GLY A 70 -7.17 5.92 -3.41
C GLY A 70 -5.92 6.74 -3.70
N TYR A 71 -4.92 6.60 -2.83
CA TYR A 71 -3.66 7.32 -2.92
C TYR A 71 -2.94 7.12 -4.27
N TRP A 72 -2.97 5.88 -4.78
CA TRP A 72 -2.25 5.44 -5.98
C TRP A 72 -3.17 5.21 -7.19
N GLN A 73 -4.41 5.74 -7.15
CA GLN A 73 -5.39 5.68 -8.24
C GLN A 73 -5.55 4.26 -8.84
N VAL A 74 -5.95 3.31 -8.00
CA VAL A 74 -6.09 1.91 -8.42
C VAL A 74 -7.30 1.77 -9.35
N HIS A 75 -7.05 1.44 -10.61
CA HIS A 75 -8.09 1.30 -11.64
C HIS A 75 -8.88 -0.02 -11.49
N PHE A 76 -10.19 0.08 -11.29
CA PHE A 76 -11.10 -1.03 -11.01
C PHE A 76 -11.10 -2.10 -12.08
N TYR A 77 -11.19 -1.71 -13.35
CA TYR A 77 -11.25 -2.67 -14.45
C TYR A 77 -9.97 -3.52 -14.56
N ALA A 78 -8.81 -2.92 -14.28
CA ALA A 78 -7.52 -3.62 -14.40
C ALA A 78 -7.27 -4.59 -13.23
N TRP A 79 -7.87 -4.30 -12.07
CA TRP A 79 -7.60 -5.01 -10.81
C TRP A 79 -8.83 -5.64 -10.18
N GLN A 80 -9.92 -5.79 -10.93
CA GLN A 80 -11.21 -6.29 -10.44
C GLN A 80 -11.10 -7.62 -9.70
N SER A 81 -10.34 -8.58 -10.25
CA SER A 81 -10.17 -9.90 -9.62
C SER A 81 -9.51 -9.79 -8.24
N TYR A 82 -8.41 -9.04 -8.16
CA TYR A 82 -7.72 -8.78 -6.89
C TYR A 82 -8.60 -8.03 -5.90
N LEU A 83 -9.28 -6.96 -6.34
CA LEU A 83 -10.18 -6.17 -5.50
C LEU A 83 -11.35 -7.01 -4.97
N THR A 84 -11.92 -7.88 -5.80
CA THR A 84 -12.96 -8.83 -5.38
C THR A 84 -12.42 -9.80 -4.33
N GLN A 85 -11.21 -10.33 -4.54
CA GLN A 85 -10.57 -11.26 -3.61
C GLN A 85 -10.34 -10.64 -2.23
N VAL A 86 -9.79 -9.42 -2.16
CA VAL A 86 -9.41 -8.80 -0.87
C VAL A 86 -10.58 -8.13 -0.13
N THR A 87 -11.67 -7.81 -0.84
CA THR A 87 -12.86 -7.21 -0.23
C THR A 87 -14.00 -8.20 0.00
N GLY A 88 -14.04 -9.31 -0.74
CA GLY A 88 -15.18 -10.22 -0.78
C GLY A 88 -16.41 -9.64 -1.49
N SER A 89 -16.27 -8.49 -2.18
CA SER A 89 -17.37 -7.81 -2.86
C SER A 89 -17.11 -7.67 -4.36
N THR A 90 -18.18 -7.67 -5.15
CA THR A 90 -18.15 -7.34 -6.58
C THR A 90 -18.61 -5.91 -6.87
N LYS A 91 -18.95 -5.13 -5.83
CA LYS A 91 -19.46 -3.77 -5.96
C LYS A 91 -18.30 -2.77 -5.97
N PRO A 92 -18.17 -1.90 -7.00
CA PRO A 92 -17.00 -1.01 -7.09
C PRO A 92 -16.92 0.03 -5.97
N CYS A 93 -18.06 0.47 -5.41
CA CYS A 93 -18.04 1.37 -4.25
C CYS A 93 -17.53 0.71 -2.96
N ASP A 94 -17.61 -0.62 -2.83
CA ASP A 94 -16.99 -1.34 -1.71
C ASP A 94 -15.48 -1.37 -1.89
N TRP A 95 -14.99 -1.55 -3.13
CA TRP A 95 -13.57 -1.41 -3.47
C TRP A 95 -13.06 0.00 -3.20
N ALA A 96 -13.80 1.04 -3.61
CA ALA A 96 -13.47 2.44 -3.35
C ALA A 96 -13.32 2.70 -1.84
N SER A 97 -14.28 2.24 -1.05
CA SER A 97 -14.28 2.39 0.41
C SER A 97 -13.12 1.65 1.06
N TRP A 98 -12.78 0.45 0.56
CA TRP A 98 -11.64 -0.32 1.02
C TRP A 98 -10.31 0.36 0.68
N LEU A 99 -10.18 0.94 -0.52
CA LEU A 99 -9.02 1.70 -0.98
C LEU A 99 -8.86 3.06 -0.30
N ALA A 100 -9.93 3.62 0.30
CA ALA A 100 -9.85 4.83 1.10
C ALA A 100 -9.07 4.64 2.41
N ILE A 101 -8.83 3.40 2.83
CA ILE A 101 -7.99 3.07 3.98
C ILE A 101 -6.52 3.09 3.52
N PRO A 102 -5.64 3.95 4.11
CA PRO A 102 -4.28 4.12 3.62
C PRO A 102 -3.46 2.83 3.45
N LEU A 103 -3.53 1.94 4.45
CA LEU A 103 -2.79 0.68 4.42
C LEU A 103 -3.30 -0.29 3.34
N ASN A 104 -4.60 -0.30 3.10
CA ASN A 104 -5.20 -1.13 2.05
C ASN A 104 -4.84 -0.61 0.66
N SER A 105 -4.91 0.71 0.47
CA SER A 105 -4.43 1.38 -0.75
C SER A 105 -2.97 1.04 -1.04
N ALA A 106 -2.10 1.07 -0.02
CA ALA A 106 -0.69 0.74 -0.15
C ALA A 106 -0.47 -0.74 -0.52
N LYS A 107 -1.24 -1.65 0.06
CA LYS A 107 -1.20 -3.09 -0.26
C LYS A 107 -1.61 -3.36 -1.70
N ALA A 108 -2.66 -2.70 -2.18
CA ALA A 108 -3.06 -2.78 -3.58
C ALA A 108 -1.96 -2.25 -4.50
N ALA A 109 -1.40 -1.08 -4.21
CA ALA A 109 -0.30 -0.53 -4.98
C ALA A 109 0.96 -1.43 -4.96
N LEU A 110 1.27 -2.09 -3.84
CA LEU A 110 2.35 -3.08 -3.81
C LEU A 110 2.05 -4.28 -4.71
N HIS A 111 0.82 -4.80 -4.69
CA HIS A 111 0.42 -5.90 -5.57
C HIS A 111 0.61 -5.51 -7.04
N ILE A 112 0.14 -4.32 -7.42
CA ILE A 112 0.30 -3.76 -8.78
C ILE A 112 1.79 -3.67 -9.15
N TYR A 113 2.62 -3.12 -8.28
CA TYR A 113 4.06 -3.03 -8.47
C TYR A 113 4.72 -4.41 -8.63
N GLN A 114 4.29 -5.41 -7.86
CA GLN A 114 4.83 -6.77 -7.97
C GLN A 114 4.43 -7.45 -9.29
N THR A 115 3.26 -7.12 -9.84
CA THR A 115 2.76 -7.70 -11.08
C THR A 115 3.27 -6.99 -12.33
N GLN A 116 3.37 -5.65 -12.31
CA GLN A 116 3.66 -4.83 -13.49
C GLN A 116 4.95 -3.99 -13.36
N GLY A 117 5.60 -4.00 -12.20
CA GLY A 117 6.73 -3.13 -11.90
C GLY A 117 6.32 -1.65 -11.89
N LEU A 118 7.27 -0.78 -12.21
CA LEU A 118 7.04 0.67 -12.32
C LEU A 118 6.20 1.07 -13.54
N SER A 119 5.96 0.15 -14.48
CA SER A 119 5.18 0.45 -15.69
C SER A 119 3.69 0.68 -15.44
N ALA A 120 3.17 0.26 -14.28
CA ALA A 120 1.79 0.55 -13.89
C ALA A 120 1.49 2.06 -13.76
N TRP A 121 2.52 2.86 -13.45
CA TRP A 121 2.46 4.32 -13.39
C TRP A 121 3.41 4.95 -14.43
N ASN A 122 3.47 4.35 -15.63
CA ASN A 122 4.47 4.72 -16.64
C ASN A 122 4.43 6.20 -17.03
N ALA A 123 3.24 6.81 -17.09
CA ALA A 123 3.11 8.25 -17.38
C ALA A 123 3.87 9.10 -16.36
N ASP A 124 3.76 8.74 -15.08
CA ASP A 124 4.46 9.41 -14.00
C ASP A 124 5.96 9.18 -14.06
N ILE A 125 6.36 7.92 -14.22
CA ILE A 125 7.76 7.51 -14.17
C ILE A 125 8.56 8.02 -15.37
N GLN A 126 8.03 7.91 -16.59
CA GLN A 126 8.71 8.38 -17.80
C GLN A 126 8.67 9.90 -17.91
N GLY A 127 7.52 10.51 -17.63
CA GLY A 127 7.35 11.97 -17.69
C GLY A 127 8.02 12.70 -16.53
N GLY A 128 8.45 11.99 -15.48
CA GLY A 128 9.04 12.58 -14.28
C GLY A 128 8.04 13.41 -13.46
N ALA A 129 6.73 13.20 -13.65
CA ALA A 129 5.69 13.99 -12.98
C ALA A 129 5.78 13.88 -11.45
N TRP A 130 6.21 12.72 -10.94
CA TRP A 130 6.46 12.48 -9.51
C TRP A 130 7.59 13.35 -8.92
N LEU A 131 8.53 13.86 -9.73
CA LEU A 131 9.68 14.63 -9.25
C LEU A 131 9.26 15.88 -8.47
N ARG A 132 8.16 16.54 -8.87
CA ARG A 132 7.65 17.73 -8.16
C ARG A 132 7.21 17.44 -6.73
N TYR A 133 6.96 16.17 -6.40
CA TYR A 133 6.58 15.70 -5.07
C TYR A 133 7.73 15.03 -4.30
N LYS A 134 8.87 14.76 -4.96
CA LYS A 134 9.99 13.97 -4.40
C LYS A 134 10.49 14.54 -3.07
N ALA A 135 10.76 15.83 -3.00
CA ALA A 135 11.29 16.45 -1.77
C ALA A 135 10.33 16.32 -0.58
N GLN A 136 9.01 16.48 -0.83
CA GLN A 136 7.99 16.31 0.21
C GLN A 136 7.87 14.84 0.64
N ALA A 137 7.94 13.92 -0.32
CA ALA A 137 7.93 12.49 -0.04
C ALA A 137 9.15 12.04 0.78
N GLU A 138 10.36 12.51 0.46
CA GLU A 138 11.59 12.24 1.23
C GLU A 138 11.46 12.71 2.67
N ALA A 139 11.00 13.95 2.88
CA ALA A 139 10.79 14.50 4.20
C ALA A 139 9.76 13.70 5.01
N ALA A 140 8.64 13.32 4.38
CA ALA A 140 7.59 12.55 5.04
C ALA A 140 8.04 11.13 5.40
N VAL A 141 8.72 10.42 4.48
CA VAL A 141 9.26 9.07 4.73
C VAL A 141 10.31 9.11 5.84
N LYS A 142 11.20 10.11 5.84
CA LYS A 142 12.20 10.30 6.90
C LYS A 142 11.53 10.52 8.25
N ALA A 143 10.51 11.38 8.31
CA ALA A 143 9.80 11.70 9.56
C ALA A 143 9.14 10.47 10.19
N VAL A 144 8.43 9.65 9.39
CA VAL A 144 7.75 8.45 9.93
C VAL A 144 8.73 7.32 10.24
N SER A 145 9.84 7.20 9.49
CA SER A 145 10.86 6.17 9.75
C SER A 145 11.66 6.48 11.03
N GLY A 146 11.96 7.76 11.31
CA GLY A 146 12.64 8.17 12.54
C GLY A 146 11.79 7.99 13.80
N GLY A 147 10.46 8.10 13.68
CA GLY A 147 9.52 7.87 14.78
C GLY A 147 9.36 6.39 15.17
N GLN A 148 9.61 5.46 14.26
CA GLN A 148 9.48 4.02 14.52
C GLN A 148 10.55 3.46 15.49
N GLY A 149 11.65 4.19 15.72
CA GLY A 149 12.70 3.80 16.67
C GLY A 149 12.49 4.30 18.11
N ALA A 150 11.57 5.23 18.36
CA ALA A 150 11.45 5.92 19.65
C ALA A 150 10.40 5.32 20.61
N SER A 151 9.48 4.47 20.11
CA SER A 151 8.36 3.95 20.92
C SER A 151 8.66 2.67 21.71
N ALA A 152 9.92 2.23 21.81
CA ALA A 152 10.32 1.13 22.70
C ALA A 152 10.76 1.63 24.09
N SER A 153 10.25 2.78 24.54
CA SER A 153 10.39 3.19 25.94
C SER A 153 9.37 2.41 26.76
N THR A 154 9.85 1.37 27.43
CA THR A 154 9.16 0.60 28.47
C THR A 154 8.19 1.48 29.27
N PRO A 155 6.90 1.10 29.43
CA PRO A 155 6.02 1.83 30.33
C PRO A 155 6.65 1.86 31.73
N PRO A 156 6.64 3.01 32.43
CA PRO A 156 7.12 3.05 33.80
C PRO A 156 6.35 2.00 34.61
N ALA A 157 7.09 1.12 35.28
CA ALA A 157 6.53 0.11 36.17
C ALA A 157 5.58 0.81 37.15
N THR A 158 4.28 0.57 36.98
CA THR A 158 3.28 1.02 37.93
C THR A 158 3.42 0.11 39.14
N THR A 159 4.03 0.63 40.21
CA THR A 159 4.04 -0.01 41.52
C THR A 159 2.60 -0.09 42.00
N ALA A 160 1.99 -1.26 41.86
CA ALA A 160 0.68 -1.54 42.44
C ALA A 160 0.79 -1.55 43.98
N PRO A 161 -0.10 -0.89 44.73
CA PRO A 161 -0.24 -1.13 46.15
C PRO A 161 -0.87 -2.52 46.38
N ALA A 162 -0.24 -3.30 47.25
CA ALA A 162 -0.76 -4.57 47.72
C ALA A 162 -2.12 -4.34 48.42
N SER A 163 -3.16 -5.02 47.96
CA SER A 163 -4.37 -5.24 48.76
C SER A 163 -4.70 -6.72 48.72
N GLY A 164 -4.73 -7.32 49.91
CA GLY A 164 -5.05 -8.72 50.10
C GLY A 164 -6.53 -8.98 49.90
N GLY A 165 -6.83 -10.13 49.30
CA GLY A 165 -8.18 -10.66 49.17
C GLY A 165 -8.11 -12.16 48.91
N SER A 166 -8.35 -12.95 49.95
CA SER A 166 -8.51 -14.40 49.86
C SER A 166 -9.84 -14.75 49.19
N GLY A 167 -9.81 -15.63 48.19
CA GLY A 167 -11.00 -16.12 47.51
C GLY A 167 -10.72 -17.37 46.68
N THR A 168 -10.92 -18.54 47.29
CA THR A 168 -11.27 -19.85 46.71
C THR A 168 -12.42 -19.72 45.69
N SER A 169 -12.63 -20.52 44.64
CA SER A 169 -12.05 -21.75 44.10
C SER A 169 -12.88 -22.16 42.85
N SER A 170 -12.29 -23.02 42.00
CA SER A 170 -12.95 -24.07 41.19
C SER A 170 -13.74 -23.72 39.92
N GLY A 171 -13.22 -24.15 38.76
CA GLY A 171 -14.01 -24.34 37.54
C GLY A 171 -13.22 -24.43 36.25
N SER A 172 -12.53 -25.55 35.99
CA SER A 172 -12.00 -25.90 34.66
C SER A 172 -13.04 -26.64 33.83
N PRO A 173 -13.13 -26.34 32.52
CA PRO A 173 -13.22 -27.41 31.53
C PRO A 173 -12.18 -27.26 30.40
N ALA A 174 -11.93 -28.40 29.77
CA ALA A 174 -10.78 -28.76 28.96
C ALA A 174 -10.61 -28.01 27.61
N PRO A 175 -9.38 -27.92 27.07
CA PRO A 175 -9.14 -27.49 25.70
C PRO A 175 -9.37 -28.63 24.71
N SER A 176 -10.30 -28.45 23.78
CA SER A 176 -10.49 -29.31 22.61
C SER A 176 -9.36 -29.07 21.60
N SER A 177 -8.62 -30.13 21.29
CA SER A 177 -7.54 -30.18 20.31
C SER A 177 -8.09 -30.06 18.89
N GLY A 178 -7.94 -28.89 18.26
CA GLY A 178 -8.16 -28.70 16.83
C GLY A 178 -6.88 -29.03 16.03
N PRO A 179 -6.99 -29.60 14.82
CA PRO A 179 -5.82 -30.01 14.03
C PRO A 179 -5.00 -28.80 13.58
N SER A 180 -3.68 -28.91 13.79
CA SER A 180 -2.65 -28.02 13.26
C SER A 180 -2.82 -27.83 11.75
N ALA A 181 -3.19 -26.63 11.33
CA ALA A 181 -3.05 -26.22 9.95
C ALA A 181 -1.56 -25.99 9.66
N THR A 182 -0.94 -26.93 8.96
CA THR A 182 0.37 -26.74 8.34
C THR A 182 0.25 -25.62 7.32
N VAL A 183 0.71 -24.42 7.70
CA VAL A 183 0.89 -23.31 6.77
C VAL A 183 2.12 -23.63 5.93
N LEU A 184 1.90 -24.10 4.70
CA LEU A 184 2.93 -24.23 3.70
C LEU A 184 3.32 -22.82 3.22
N LEU A 185 4.38 -22.26 3.80
CA LEU A 185 5.05 -21.06 3.30
C LEU A 185 5.70 -21.41 1.95
N VAL A 186 4.98 -21.19 0.86
CA VAL A 186 5.57 -21.13 -0.48
C VAL A 186 6.31 -19.80 -0.57
N ALA A 187 7.61 -19.82 -0.28
CA ALA A 187 8.53 -18.74 -0.59
C ALA A 187 8.65 -18.64 -2.13
N GLY A 188 7.74 -17.91 -2.75
CA GLY A 188 7.84 -17.51 -4.15
C GLY A 188 8.93 -16.45 -4.28
N ALA A 189 10.18 -16.88 -4.53
CA ALA A 189 11.23 -16.01 -5.02
C ALA A 189 10.88 -15.58 -6.44
N ALA A 190 10.18 -14.45 -6.59
CA ALA A 190 10.03 -13.78 -7.87
C ALA A 190 11.39 -13.16 -8.23
N ALA A 191 12.20 -13.91 -8.98
CA ALA A 191 13.36 -13.37 -9.67
C ALA A 191 12.84 -12.40 -10.74
N VAL A 192 12.92 -11.10 -10.46
CA VAL A 192 12.70 -10.05 -11.45
C VAL A 192 13.92 -10.06 -12.38
N ALA A 193 13.80 -10.76 -13.50
CA ALA A 193 14.76 -10.67 -14.59
C ALA A 193 14.66 -9.28 -15.21
N ALA A 194 15.64 -8.42 -14.94
CA ALA A 194 15.83 -7.16 -15.64
C ALA A 194 16.17 -7.47 -17.10
N LEU A 195 15.18 -7.34 -18.00
CA LEU A 195 15.41 -7.41 -19.43
C LEU A 195 16.14 -6.13 -19.87
N VAL A 196 17.46 -6.20 -19.97
CA VAL A 196 18.29 -5.15 -20.56
C VAL A 196 18.05 -5.15 -22.07
N TRP A 197 17.36 -4.15 -22.59
CA TRP A 197 17.31 -3.90 -24.03
C TRP A 197 18.66 -3.31 -24.45
N GLY A 198 19.51 -4.17 -25.05
CA GLY A 198 20.67 -3.74 -25.80
C GLY A 198 20.22 -3.03 -27.07
N ALA A 199 20.54 -1.76 -27.19
CA ALA A 199 20.44 -1.02 -28.44
C ALA A 199 21.53 -1.54 -29.39
N SER A 200 21.13 -2.30 -30.41
CA SER A 200 21.97 -2.59 -31.56
C SER A 200 22.13 -1.32 -32.39
N THR A 201 23.29 -0.69 -32.29
CA THR A 201 23.89 0.05 -33.41
C THR A 201 24.10 -0.91 -34.57
N LEU A 202 23.61 -0.59 -35.77
CA LEU A 202 24.29 -0.88 -37.03
C LEU A 202 23.55 -0.22 -38.22
N LEU A 203 24.35 0.57 -38.95
CA LEU A 203 24.20 1.16 -40.30
C LEU A 203 23.37 2.45 -40.41
#